data_AF-A0A924A2V4-F1
#
_entry.id   AF-A0A924A2V4-F1
#
_cell.length_a   1.000
_cell.length_b   1.000
_cell.length_c   1.000
_cell.angle_alpha   90.00
_cell.angle_beta   90.00
_cell.angle_gamma   90.00
#
_symmetry.space_group_name_H-M   'P 1'
#
loop_
_entity.id
_entity.type
_entity.pdbx_description
1 polymer ?
#
loop_
_entity_poly.entity_id
_entity_poly.type
_entity_poly.pdbx_seq_one_letter_code
_entity_poly.pdbx_strand_id
1 'polypeptide(L)'
;RKYLPANGVLVNNYGGNIPLIRYSEVLLSYLEAMLEGSGSIDQTLLNNTINKVRGRAGVNMPAITTTDKNALRPILRKERRIELALEGVRLWDLKRWEILPTQLNKVVWGAPFPSSLGNLNNTQNLPNPQKLWYVGKWSFTAGQEIWPIPETEQAINPNLR
;
A
#
# COMPACT_ATOMS: atom_id res chain seq x y z
N ARG A 1 -5.85 15.45 11.20
CA ARG A 1 -4.51 14.98 10.77
C ARG A 1 -4.17 13.75 11.61
N LYS A 2 -3.82 12.64 10.97
CA LYS A 2 -3.90 11.28 11.59
C LYS A 2 -2.99 11.08 12.81
N TYR A 3 -1.87 11.79 12.92
CA TYR A 3 -0.88 11.55 13.98
C TYR A 3 -0.28 12.81 14.61
N LEU A 4 -0.84 14.01 14.36
CA LEU A 4 -0.32 15.24 14.96
C LEU A 4 -1.45 16.05 15.58
N PRO A 5 -1.31 16.48 16.85
CA PRO A 5 -2.30 17.35 17.48
C PRO A 5 -2.32 18.72 16.80
N ALA A 6 -3.50 19.33 16.73
CA ALA A 6 -3.75 20.55 15.96
C ALA A 6 -3.02 21.79 16.50
N ASN A 7 -2.53 21.75 17.74
CA ASN A 7 -1.96 22.88 18.47
C ASN A 7 -0.44 23.01 18.36
N GLY A 8 0.25 22.15 17.61
CA GLY A 8 1.70 22.29 17.36
C GLY A 8 2.59 22.16 18.60
N VAL A 9 2.02 21.76 19.75
CA VAL A 9 2.78 21.54 20.99
C VAL A 9 3.53 20.22 20.86
N LEU A 10 4.85 20.29 20.87
CA LEU A 10 5.72 19.12 20.94
C LEU A 10 5.63 18.54 22.35
N VAL A 11 4.69 17.62 22.54
CA VAL A 11 4.54 16.92 23.82
C VAL A 11 5.70 15.92 23.93
N ASN A 12 6.61 16.08 24.91
CA ASN A 12 7.72 15.14 25.19
C ASN A 12 7.25 13.73 25.66
N ASN A 13 5.97 13.44 25.52
CA ASN A 13 5.34 12.19 25.84
C ASN A 13 4.40 11.83 24.68
N TYR A 14 4.97 11.27 23.61
CA TYR A 14 4.18 10.77 22.50
C TYR A 14 3.67 9.39 22.88
N GLY A 15 2.43 9.31 23.36
CA GLY A 15 1.70 8.04 23.37
C GLY A 15 1.54 7.57 21.93
N GLY A 16 2.47 6.76 21.45
CA GLY A 16 2.45 6.21 20.10
C GLY A 16 1.32 5.20 19.98
N ASN A 17 0.20 5.61 19.39
CA ASN A 17 -0.88 4.68 19.05
C ASN A 17 -0.66 4.15 17.62
N ILE A 18 -0.14 2.93 17.52
CA ILE A 18 0.09 2.24 16.25
C ILE A 18 -1.03 1.21 16.09
N PRO A 19 -2.07 1.47 15.26
CA PRO A 19 -3.15 0.53 15.07
C PRO A 19 -2.64 -0.72 14.34
N LEU A 20 -2.89 -1.90 14.91
CA LEU A 20 -2.64 -3.18 14.23
C LEU A 20 -3.79 -3.57 13.30
N ILE A 21 -5.02 -3.35 13.75
CA ILE A 21 -6.24 -3.59 12.98
C ILE A 21 -7.16 -2.39 13.19
N ARG A 22 -7.82 -1.94 12.12
CA ARG A 22 -8.82 -0.88 12.19
C ARG A 22 -10.02 -1.17 11.31
N TYR A 23 -11.15 -0.58 11.66
CA TYR A 23 -12.42 -0.92 11.02
C TYR A 23 -12.43 -0.69 9.49
N SER A 24 -11.73 0.33 8.98
CA SER A 24 -11.60 0.54 7.54
C SER A 24 -10.90 -0.62 6.83
N GLU A 25 -9.93 -1.28 7.48
CA GLU A 25 -9.32 -2.48 6.93
C GLU A 25 -10.34 -3.61 6.82
N VAL A 26 -11.13 -3.84 7.88
CA VAL A 26 -12.18 -4.87 7.89
C VAL A 26 -13.18 -4.65 6.76
N LEU A 27 -13.63 -3.41 6.55
CA LEU A 27 -14.56 -3.07 5.46
C LEU A 27 -13.98 -3.34 4.07
N LEU A 28 -12.71 -2.98 3.86
CA LEU A 28 -12.04 -3.21 2.58
C LEU A 28 -11.73 -4.69 2.34
N SER A 29 -11.32 -5.43 3.37
CA SER A 29 -11.11 -6.88 3.32
C SER A 29 -12.42 -7.63 3.05
N TYR A 30 -13.54 -7.20 3.64
CA TYR A 30 -14.86 -7.77 3.35
C TYR A 30 -15.27 -7.57 1.90
N LEU A 31 -15.12 -6.35 1.36
CA LEU A 31 -15.39 -6.09 -0.06
C LEU A 31 -14.48 -6.91 -0.97
N GLU A 32 -13.20 -7.08 -0.61
CA GLU A 32 -12.26 -7.91 -1.38
C GLU A 32 -12.69 -9.38 -1.40
N ALA A 33 -13.09 -9.93 -0.25
CA ALA A 33 -13.59 -11.29 -0.16
C ALA A 33 -14.88 -11.49 -1.00
N MET A 34 -15.80 -10.52 -0.98
CA MET A 34 -17.02 -10.55 -1.80
C MET A 34 -16.71 -10.48 -3.29
N LEU A 35 -15.68 -9.70 -3.66
CA LEU A 35 -15.25 -9.52 -5.04
C LEU A 35 -14.63 -10.80 -5.61
N GLU A 36 -13.67 -11.39 -4.90
CA GLU A 36 -12.94 -12.59 -5.33
C GLU A 36 -13.74 -13.88 -5.11
N GLY A 37 -14.71 -13.85 -4.19
CA GLY A 37 -15.67 -14.93 -4.00
C GLY A 37 -16.85 -14.88 -4.98
N SER A 38 -17.86 -15.69 -4.68
CA SER A 38 -19.13 -15.76 -5.41
C SER A 38 -20.14 -14.68 -4.99
N GLY A 39 -19.71 -13.64 -4.26
CA GLY A 39 -20.57 -12.56 -3.78
C GLY A 39 -21.14 -11.70 -4.91
N SER A 40 -22.37 -11.22 -4.72
CA SER A 40 -22.97 -10.17 -5.55
C SER A 40 -22.39 -8.81 -5.16
N ILE A 41 -22.02 -8.02 -6.17
CA ILE A 41 -21.55 -6.65 -5.98
C ILE A 41 -22.70 -5.73 -6.36
N ASP A 42 -23.28 -5.08 -5.36
CA ASP A 42 -24.33 -4.08 -5.53
C ASP A 42 -23.92 -2.74 -4.89
N GLN A 43 -24.68 -1.70 -5.19
CA GLN A 43 -24.38 -0.36 -4.66
C GLN A 43 -24.50 -0.32 -3.12
N THR A 44 -25.36 -1.14 -2.54
CA THR A 44 -25.54 -1.26 -1.09
C THR A 44 -24.27 -1.75 -0.42
N LEU A 45 -23.64 -2.81 -0.95
CA LEU A 45 -22.36 -3.32 -0.48
C LEU A 45 -21.28 -2.25 -0.59
N LEU A 46 -21.18 -1.55 -1.73
CA LEU A 46 -20.20 -0.47 -1.92
C LEU A 46 -20.39 0.66 -0.90
N ASN A 47 -21.64 1.07 -0.67
CA ASN A 47 -22.02 2.09 0.30
C ASN A 47 -21.67 1.70 1.74
N ASN A 48 -21.79 0.41 2.07
CA ASN A 48 -21.46 -0.12 3.39
C ASN A 48 -19.95 -0.40 3.58
N THR A 49 -19.15 -0.39 2.52
CA THR A 49 -17.72 -0.76 2.54
C THR A 49 -16.82 0.39 2.04
N ILE A 50 -16.42 0.37 0.77
CA ILE A 50 -15.44 1.29 0.19
C ILE A 50 -15.91 2.75 0.24
N ASN A 51 -17.20 3.01 0.01
CA ASN A 51 -17.73 4.37 0.03
C ASN A 51 -17.87 4.89 1.47
N LYS A 52 -18.04 4.01 2.47
CA LYS A 52 -17.98 4.39 3.88
C LYS A 52 -16.59 4.86 4.28
N VAL A 53 -15.54 4.24 3.73
CA VAL A 53 -14.15 4.66 3.93
C VAL A 53 -13.89 6.00 3.23
N ARG A 54 -14.27 6.12 1.96
CA ARG A 54 -14.07 7.32 1.13
C ARG A 54 -14.85 8.53 1.63
N GLY A 55 -16.07 8.32 2.13
CA GLY A 55 -16.97 9.33 2.67
C GLY A 55 -16.69 9.72 4.13
N ARG A 56 -15.62 9.20 4.75
CA ARG A 56 -15.24 9.60 6.11
C ARG A 56 -15.05 11.12 6.18
N ALA A 57 -15.54 11.73 7.27
CA ALA A 57 -15.36 13.16 7.53
C ALA A 57 -13.88 13.55 7.47
N GLY A 58 -13.56 14.56 6.66
CA GLY A 58 -12.19 15.02 6.40
C GLY A 58 -11.45 14.27 5.28
N VAL A 59 -12.07 13.27 4.65
CA VAL A 59 -11.60 12.65 3.40
C VAL A 59 -12.48 13.06 2.23
N ASN A 60 -13.81 12.86 2.34
CA ASN A 60 -14.82 13.32 1.38
C ASN A 60 -14.49 12.98 -0.10
N MET A 61 -14.00 11.77 -0.36
CA MET A 61 -13.68 11.31 -1.71
C MET A 61 -14.94 10.86 -2.47
N PRO A 62 -15.04 11.06 -3.80
CA PRO A 62 -16.23 10.69 -4.57
C PRO A 62 -16.60 9.21 -4.42
N ALA A 63 -17.88 8.89 -4.35
CA ALA A 63 -18.34 7.50 -4.25
C ALA A 63 -17.99 6.68 -5.50
N ILE A 64 -17.69 5.41 -5.31
CA ILE A 64 -17.55 4.42 -6.37
C ILE A 64 -18.93 3.84 -6.69
N THR A 65 -19.27 3.83 -7.98
CA THR A 65 -20.56 3.34 -8.49
C THR A 65 -20.42 2.13 -9.42
N THR A 66 -19.20 1.78 -9.83
CA THR A 66 -18.99 0.60 -10.67
C THR A 66 -19.14 -0.68 -9.86
N THR A 67 -19.99 -1.58 -10.34
CA THR A 67 -20.20 -2.93 -9.79
C THR A 67 -19.51 -4.01 -10.64
N ASP A 68 -18.92 -3.64 -11.78
CA ASP A 68 -18.14 -4.57 -12.60
C ASP A 68 -16.91 -5.06 -11.83
N LYS A 69 -16.78 -6.37 -11.69
CA LYS A 69 -15.74 -6.97 -10.84
C LYS A 69 -14.33 -6.66 -11.35
N ASN A 70 -14.14 -6.67 -12.67
CA ASN A 70 -12.82 -6.46 -13.29
C ASN A 70 -12.36 -5.01 -13.14
N ALA A 71 -13.27 -4.04 -13.27
CA ALA A 71 -13.00 -2.63 -13.02
C ALA A 71 -12.84 -2.33 -11.52
N LEU A 72 -13.63 -2.99 -10.65
CA LEU A 72 -13.60 -2.74 -9.21
C LEU A 72 -12.34 -3.28 -8.53
N ARG A 73 -11.77 -4.40 -8.99
CA ARG A 73 -10.55 -5.00 -8.43
C ARG A 73 -9.37 -4.01 -8.34
N PRO A 74 -8.92 -3.35 -9.43
CA PRO A 74 -7.83 -2.38 -9.34
C PRO A 74 -8.20 -1.15 -8.52
N ILE A 75 -9.48 -0.72 -8.51
CA ILE A 75 -9.97 0.38 -7.68
C ILE A 75 -9.81 0.04 -6.20
N LEU A 76 -10.27 -1.14 -5.78
CA LEU A 76 -10.18 -1.61 -4.41
C LEU A 76 -8.72 -1.74 -3.94
N ARG A 77 -7.86 -2.35 -4.76
CA ARG A 77 -6.42 -2.47 -4.44
C ARG A 77 -5.74 -1.10 -4.32
N LYS A 78 -6.17 -0.12 -5.11
CA LYS A 78 -5.69 1.27 -5.03
C LYS A 78 -6.21 1.95 -3.76
N GLU A 79 -7.48 1.77 -3.41
CA GLU A 79 -8.07 2.33 -2.20
C GLU A 79 -7.37 1.80 -0.95
N ARG A 80 -7.17 0.47 -0.87
CA ARG A 80 -6.45 -0.17 0.25
C ARG A 80 -5.02 0.39 0.40
N ARG A 81 -4.33 0.62 -0.72
CA ARG A 81 -2.99 1.25 -0.72
C ARG A 81 -2.99 2.67 -0.16
N ILE A 82 -4.00 3.48 -0.50
CA ILE A 82 -4.09 4.87 -0.06
C ILE A 82 -4.49 4.94 1.42
N GLU A 83 -5.53 4.21 1.79
CA GLU A 83 -6.12 4.25 3.12
C GLU A 83 -5.18 3.66 4.18
N LEU A 84 -4.45 2.59 3.86
CA LEU A 84 -3.51 1.91 4.77
C LEU A 84 -2.05 2.26 4.51
N ALA A 85 -1.79 3.40 3.86
CA ALA A 85 -0.43 3.87 3.63
C ALA A 85 0.31 4.07 4.96
N LEU A 86 1.56 3.57 5.03
CA LEU A 86 2.44 3.63 6.20
C LEU A 86 1.97 2.83 7.43
N GLU A 87 1.10 1.83 7.24
CA GLU A 87 0.61 0.95 8.32
C GLU A 87 1.19 -0.48 8.25
N GLY A 88 2.26 -0.71 7.47
CA GLY A 88 2.95 -2.01 7.40
C GLY A 88 2.27 -3.11 6.58
N VAL A 89 1.06 -2.89 6.07
CA VAL A 89 0.30 -3.92 5.33
C VAL A 89 0.70 -4.11 3.86
N ARG A 90 1.35 -3.11 3.25
CA ARG A 90 1.57 -3.08 1.79
C ARG A 90 2.40 -4.26 1.27
N LEU A 91 3.40 -4.69 2.02
CA LEU A 91 4.24 -5.82 1.62
C LEU A 91 3.41 -7.11 1.53
N TRP A 92 2.56 -7.36 2.52
CA TRP A 92 1.69 -8.53 2.60
C TRP A 92 0.63 -8.53 1.50
N ASP A 93 0.03 -7.37 1.21
CA ASP A 93 -0.90 -7.22 0.09
C ASP A 93 -0.24 -7.55 -1.25
N LEU A 94 0.99 -7.08 -1.50
CA LEU A 94 1.70 -7.36 -2.74
C LEU A 94 2.09 -8.85 -2.87
N LYS A 95 2.48 -9.49 -1.76
CA LYS A 95 2.81 -10.92 -1.71
C LYS A 95 1.60 -11.79 -2.04
N ARG A 96 0.49 -11.63 -1.30
CA ARG A 96 -0.71 -12.47 -1.46
C ARG A 96 -1.43 -12.27 -2.80
N TRP A 97 -1.20 -11.14 -3.46
CA TRP A 97 -1.71 -10.87 -4.81
C TRP A 97 -0.74 -11.29 -5.92
N GLU A 98 0.41 -11.86 -5.58
CA GLU A 98 1.44 -12.32 -6.52
C GLU A 98 1.93 -11.23 -7.49
N ILE A 99 1.88 -9.96 -7.05
CA ILE A 99 2.36 -8.80 -7.81
C ILE A 99 3.58 -8.15 -7.19
N LEU A 100 4.18 -8.75 -6.16
CA LEU A 100 5.36 -8.21 -5.49
C LEU A 100 6.53 -7.96 -6.47
N PRO A 101 6.97 -8.92 -7.31
CA PRO A 101 8.10 -8.69 -8.22
C PRO A 101 7.81 -7.55 -9.20
N THR A 102 6.59 -7.51 -9.74
CA THR A 102 6.18 -6.50 -10.73
C THR A 102 6.12 -5.09 -10.14
N GLN A 103 5.78 -4.94 -8.86
CA GLN A 103 5.71 -3.63 -8.21
C GLN A 103 7.03 -3.18 -7.61
N LEU A 104 7.86 -4.09 -7.07
CA LEU A 104 9.15 -3.74 -6.47
C LEU A 104 10.22 -3.44 -7.53
N ASN A 105 10.20 -4.10 -8.69
CA ASN A 105 11.21 -3.89 -9.74
C ASN A 105 11.07 -2.56 -10.50
N LYS A 106 10.13 -1.70 -10.09
CA LYS A 106 9.98 -0.35 -10.62
C LYS A 106 11.04 0.58 -10.03
N VAL A 107 11.37 1.62 -10.80
CA VAL A 107 12.22 2.71 -10.30
C VAL A 107 11.45 3.45 -9.20
N VAL A 108 12.14 3.73 -8.10
CA VAL A 108 11.61 4.51 -6.98
C VAL A 108 12.01 5.98 -7.18
N TRP A 109 10.99 6.80 -7.29
CA TRP A 109 11.11 8.25 -7.42
C TRP A 109 10.66 8.92 -6.12
N GLY A 110 11.34 10.01 -5.76
CA GLY A 110 11.05 10.85 -4.62
C GLY A 110 10.20 12.08 -4.99
N ALA A 111 10.38 13.17 -4.25
CA ALA A 111 9.67 14.42 -4.48
C ALA A 111 10.11 15.11 -5.80
N PRO A 112 9.24 15.92 -6.42
CA PRO A 112 9.60 16.76 -7.54
C PRO A 112 10.41 18.00 -7.10
N PHE A 113 11.43 18.34 -7.88
CA PHE A 113 12.26 19.54 -7.72
C PHE A 113 12.30 20.33 -9.04
N PRO A 114 11.21 21.04 -9.39
CA PRO A 114 11.05 21.64 -10.71
C PRO A 114 12.08 22.74 -11.01
N SER A 115 12.56 23.45 -9.99
CA SER A 115 13.56 24.52 -10.09
C SER A 115 15.00 24.02 -10.08
N SER A 116 15.25 22.71 -9.94
CA SER A 116 16.61 22.20 -9.95
C SER A 116 17.25 22.38 -11.34
N LEU A 117 18.46 22.94 -11.33
CA LEU A 117 19.30 23.11 -12.52
C LEU A 117 20.13 21.86 -12.85
N GLY A 118 20.20 20.89 -11.92
CA GLY A 118 21.06 19.73 -11.99
C GLY A 118 20.34 18.40 -12.20
N ASN A 119 21.14 17.35 -12.40
CA ASN A 119 20.67 15.98 -12.46
C ASN A 119 20.27 15.50 -11.05
N LEU A 120 18.97 15.28 -10.83
CA LEU A 120 18.34 14.92 -9.55
C LEU A 120 18.67 13.47 -9.12
N ASN A 121 19.96 13.19 -8.95
CA ASN A 121 20.53 11.88 -8.66
C ASN A 121 20.24 10.81 -9.74
N ASN A 122 19.72 11.21 -10.90
CA ASN A 122 19.40 10.32 -12.01
C ASN A 122 20.62 10.14 -12.92
N THR A 123 21.66 9.54 -12.37
CA THR A 123 22.91 9.22 -13.10
C THR A 123 22.69 8.27 -14.27
N GLN A 124 21.57 7.54 -14.30
CA GLN A 124 21.18 6.62 -15.37
C GLN A 124 20.41 7.29 -16.52
N ASN A 125 20.22 8.62 -16.51
CA ASN A 125 19.50 9.38 -17.54
C ASN A 125 18.10 8.81 -17.87
N LEU A 126 17.42 8.23 -16.89
CA LEU A 126 16.07 7.71 -17.06
C LEU A 126 15.08 8.84 -17.41
N PRO A 127 14.06 8.60 -18.25
CA PRO A 127 13.06 9.62 -18.57
C PRO A 127 12.36 10.15 -17.31
N ASN A 128 12.48 11.45 -17.06
CA ASN A 128 11.96 12.09 -15.86
C ASN A 128 11.40 13.49 -16.16
N PRO A 129 10.26 13.57 -16.88
CA PRO A 129 9.66 14.86 -17.27
C PRO A 129 9.18 15.69 -16.07
N GLN A 130 8.95 15.04 -14.92
CA GLN A 130 8.45 15.67 -13.70
C GLN A 130 9.55 16.18 -12.78
N LYS A 131 10.84 16.04 -13.17
CA LYS A 131 12.00 16.39 -12.35
C LYS A 131 11.89 15.80 -10.93
N LEU A 132 11.67 14.50 -10.83
CA LEU A 132 11.62 13.75 -9.57
C LEU A 132 13.03 13.37 -9.10
N TRP A 133 13.28 13.34 -7.79
CA TRP A 133 14.51 12.80 -7.24
C TRP A 133 14.63 11.29 -7.46
N TYR A 134 15.73 10.81 -8.03
CA TYR A 134 15.99 9.37 -8.14
C TYR A 134 16.43 8.82 -6.78
N VAL A 135 15.66 7.87 -6.25
CA VAL A 135 15.97 7.21 -4.97
C VAL A 135 16.73 5.91 -5.22
N GLY A 136 16.29 5.11 -6.18
CA GLY A 136 16.88 3.81 -6.44
C GLY A 136 15.98 2.90 -7.26
N LYS A 137 16.41 1.65 -7.41
CA LYS A 137 15.63 0.57 -8.00
C LYS A 137 15.90 -0.70 -7.20
N TRP A 138 14.85 -1.49 -6.96
CA TRP A 138 15.02 -2.83 -6.40
C TRP A 138 15.12 -3.87 -7.50
N SER A 139 15.81 -4.97 -7.20
CA SER A 139 16.00 -6.12 -8.09
C SER A 139 15.53 -7.39 -7.40
N PHE A 140 14.23 -7.59 -7.42
CA PHE A 140 13.53 -8.74 -6.89
C PHE A 140 13.50 -9.87 -7.94
N THR A 141 13.98 -11.05 -7.56
CA THR A 141 13.93 -12.27 -8.39
C THR A 141 12.82 -13.20 -7.92
N ALA A 142 12.27 -13.99 -8.84
CA ALA A 142 11.32 -15.05 -8.49
C ALA A 142 11.96 -16.01 -7.47
N GLY A 143 11.23 -16.37 -6.41
CA GLY A 143 11.69 -17.17 -5.29
C GLY A 143 12.01 -16.36 -4.02
N GLN A 144 12.15 -15.03 -4.11
CA GLN A 144 12.40 -14.17 -2.94
C GLN A 144 11.12 -13.77 -2.18
N GLU A 145 9.96 -14.29 -2.58
CA GLU A 145 8.67 -13.99 -1.95
C GLU A 145 8.56 -14.61 -0.56
N ILE A 146 9.25 -15.74 -0.35
CA ILE A 146 9.31 -16.48 0.91
C ILE A 146 10.66 -16.18 1.56
N TRP A 147 10.64 -15.88 2.85
CA TRP A 147 11.89 -15.69 3.58
C TRP A 147 12.55 -17.04 3.85
N PRO A 148 13.87 -17.15 3.66
CA PRO A 148 14.58 -18.39 3.93
C PRO A 148 14.50 -18.70 5.43
N ILE A 149 14.44 -20.00 5.75
CA ILE A 149 14.66 -20.46 7.13
C ILE A 149 16.07 -20.00 7.53
N PRO A 150 16.27 -19.39 8.71
CA PRO A 150 17.60 -18.95 9.12
C PRO A 150 18.60 -20.10 9.09
N GLU A 151 19.79 -19.85 8.53
CA GLU A 151 20.82 -20.88 8.32
C GLU A 151 21.20 -21.59 9.63
N THR A 152 21.20 -20.87 10.74
CA THR A 152 21.45 -21.42 12.08
C THR A 152 20.47 -22.53 12.46
N GLU A 153 19.19 -22.38 12.11
CA GLU A 153 18.17 -23.37 12.39
C GLU A 153 18.31 -24.60 11.48
N GLN A 154 18.70 -24.40 10.22
CA GLN A 154 18.96 -25.49 9.26
C GLN A 154 20.23 -26.30 9.61
N ALA A 155 21.20 -25.65 10.26
CA ALA A 155 22.41 -26.30 10.76
C ALA A 155 22.10 -27.17 11.99
N ILE A 156 21.21 -26.72 12.88
CA ILE A 156 20.79 -27.46 14.08
C ILE A 156 19.87 -28.62 13.73
N ASN A 157 18.84 -28.39 12.89
CA ASN A 157 17.83 -29.39 12.56
C ASN A 157 17.83 -29.69 11.06
N PRO A 158 18.29 -30.89 10.63
CA PRO A 158 18.36 -31.25 9.22
C PRO A 158 16.97 -31.37 8.55
N ASN A 159 15.88 -31.47 9.32
CA ASN A 159 14.52 -31.48 8.79
C ASN A 159 14.00 -30.09 8.37
N LEU A 160 14.76 -29.02 8.64
CA LEU A 160 14.39 -27.64 8.30
C LEU A 160 15.03 -27.13 6.99
N ARG A 161 15.48 -28.05 6.13
CA ARG A 161 16.08 -27.74 4.82
C ARG A 161 15.06 -27.94 3.70
#